data_AF-M6VQL7-F1
#
_entry.id   AF-M6VQL7-F1
#
_cell.length_a   1.000
_cell.length_b   1.000
_cell.length_c   1.000
_cell.angle_alpha   90.00
_cell.angle_beta   90.00
_cell.angle_gamma   90.00
#
_symmetry.space_group_name_H-M   'P 1'
#
loop_
_entity.id
_entity.type
_entity.pdbx_description
1 polymer ?
#
loop_
_entity_poly.entity_id
_entity_poly.type
_entity_poly.pdbx_seq_one_letter_code
_entity_poly.pdbx_strand_id
1 'polypeptide(L)'
;MKTISSELLGTTLVLIADKQSKKYQIIVLDGAIRVSQTDSLKPKVDVLAGYSVLKNETSPEFALQEVEITKIDSNEFTKYQALSEDSQRTLSENFTNHSEETNSLLKSDLSNESIPIYRITLKNKEVLLGTLEENDRFYILKDKKGNRKEIKKDDVVEIELIPSEH
;
A
#
# COMPACT_ATOMS: atom_id res chain seq x y z
N MET A 1 9.42 19.82 -10.40
CA MET A 1 9.45 18.91 -9.24
C MET A 1 9.38 19.76 -7.98
N LYS A 2 8.31 19.64 -7.18
CA LYS A 2 8.18 20.32 -5.89
C LYS A 2 8.02 19.27 -4.80
N THR A 3 9.07 19.09 -4.04
CA THR A 3 9.26 18.06 -3.03
C THR A 3 8.64 18.55 -1.71
N ILE A 4 7.85 17.71 -1.05
CA ILE A 4 7.48 17.94 0.35
C ILE A 4 8.72 17.65 1.18
N SER A 5 9.12 18.57 2.05
CA SER A 5 10.11 18.29 3.09
C SER A 5 9.40 18.19 4.43
N SER A 6 9.43 17.00 5.04
CA SER A 6 9.06 16.76 6.43
C SER A 6 10.33 16.63 7.26
N GLU A 7 10.33 17.21 8.46
CA GLU A 7 11.42 17.07 9.44
C GLU A 7 10.90 16.18 10.58
N LEU A 8 11.59 15.06 10.81
CA LEU A 8 11.21 14.04 11.79
C LEU A 8 11.60 14.51 13.20
N LEU A 9 10.63 14.65 14.09
CA LEU A 9 10.86 14.93 15.51
C LEU A 9 10.42 13.70 16.34
N GLY A 10 11.10 12.57 16.12
CA GLY A 10 10.77 11.28 16.76
C GLY A 10 9.97 10.34 15.84
N THR A 11 10.37 9.06 15.86
CA THR A 11 9.75 7.86 15.23
C THR A 11 8.25 7.74 15.57
N THR A 12 7.31 7.21 14.78
CA THR A 12 7.28 6.39 13.55
C THR A 12 6.22 6.97 12.59
N LEU A 13 6.57 7.08 11.30
CA LEU A 13 5.69 7.52 10.21
C LEU A 13 5.15 6.30 9.45
N VAL A 14 3.83 6.16 9.30
CA VAL A 14 3.27 5.25 8.29
C VAL A 14 2.83 6.09 7.09
N LEU A 15 3.49 5.87 5.95
CA LEU A 15 3.11 6.44 4.67
C LEU A 15 2.19 5.46 3.95
N ILE A 16 0.91 5.79 3.84
CA ILE A 16 -0.03 5.07 2.98
C ILE A 16 -0.10 5.83 1.67
N ALA A 17 0.40 5.22 0.61
CA ALA A 17 0.30 5.74 -0.74
C ALA A 17 -0.66 4.84 -1.52
N ASP A 18 -1.92 5.26 -1.63
CA ASP A 18 -2.84 4.64 -2.57
C ASP A 18 -2.49 5.18 -3.97
N LYS A 19 -1.90 4.30 -4.80
CA LYS A 19 -1.48 4.60 -6.17
C LYS A 19 -2.66 4.94 -7.08
N GLN A 20 -3.86 4.47 -6.79
CA GLN A 20 -5.05 4.71 -7.61
C GLN A 20 -5.68 6.07 -7.29
N SER A 21 -5.73 6.45 -6.00
CA SER A 21 -6.32 7.74 -5.58
C SER A 21 -5.33 8.91 -5.54
N LYS A 22 -4.03 8.68 -5.76
CA LYS A 22 -2.95 9.69 -5.59
C LYS A 22 -3.07 10.47 -4.27
N LYS A 23 -3.54 9.77 -3.24
CA LYS A 23 -3.73 10.28 -1.89
C LYS A 23 -2.57 9.78 -1.04
N TYR A 24 -1.79 10.71 -0.53
CA TYR A 24 -0.71 10.40 0.40
C TYR A 24 -1.20 10.72 1.80
N GLN A 25 -1.17 9.72 2.67
CA GLN A 25 -1.51 9.89 4.08
C GLN A 25 -0.30 9.58 4.93
N ILE A 26 -0.01 10.47 5.86
CA ILE A 26 0.97 10.26 6.93
C ILE A 26 0.21 10.08 8.23
N ILE A 27 0.40 8.95 8.89
CA ILE A 27 -0.18 8.64 10.20
C ILE A 27 0.91 8.85 11.26
N VAL A 28 0.61 9.67 12.28
CA VAL A 28 1.52 9.93 13.40
C VAL A 28 1.17 8.98 14.53
N LEU A 29 2.06 8.03 14.80
CA LEU A 29 1.84 7.00 15.83
C LEU A 29 2.47 7.34 17.18
N ASP A 30 3.60 8.05 17.15
CA ASP A 30 4.32 8.52 18.33
C ASP A 30 4.96 9.88 18.03
N GLY A 31 5.19 10.67 19.09
CA GLY A 31 5.75 12.00 19.00
C GLY A 31 4.89 13.00 18.23
N ALA A 32 5.56 13.81 17.40
CA ALA A 32 4.93 14.83 16.58
C ALA A 32 5.70 15.04 15.27
N ILE A 33 4.99 15.48 14.24
CA ILE A 33 5.59 15.90 12.97
C ILE A 33 5.29 17.36 12.71
N ARG A 34 6.27 18.09 12.18
CA ARG A 34 6.08 19.48 11.77
C ARG A 34 5.82 19.54 10.28
N VAL A 35 4.62 19.97 9.90
CA VAL A 35 4.25 20.12 8.50
C VAL A 35 4.40 21.57 8.06
N SER A 36 5.08 21.76 6.93
CA SER A 36 5.20 23.04 6.25
C SER A 36 4.34 23.04 4.99
N GLN A 37 3.59 24.11 4.78
CA GLN A 37 2.81 24.31 3.56
C GLN A 37 3.66 25.03 2.51
N THR A 38 3.28 24.87 1.24
CA THR A 38 3.99 25.50 0.11
C THR A 38 3.92 27.03 0.14
N ASP A 39 2.95 27.59 0.85
CA ASP A 39 2.88 29.00 1.18
C ASP A 39 3.70 29.29 2.45
N SER A 40 4.86 29.93 2.27
CA SER A 40 5.78 30.29 3.36
C SER A 40 5.22 31.31 4.35
N LEU A 41 4.08 31.94 4.04
CA LEU A 41 3.38 32.85 4.95
C LEU A 41 2.48 32.10 5.94
N LYS A 42 2.18 30.82 5.70
CA LYS A 42 1.36 30.03 6.61
C LYS A 42 2.20 29.43 7.74
N PRO A 43 1.68 29.44 8.98
CA PRO A 43 2.41 28.90 10.12
C PRO A 43 2.64 27.40 9.94
N LYS A 44 3.82 26.93 10.36
CA LYS A 44 4.11 25.50 10.47
C LYS A 44 3.20 24.91 11.54
N VAL A 45 2.64 23.73 11.28
CA VAL A 45 1.73 23.05 12.22
C VAL A 45 2.40 21.80 12.74
N ASP A 46 2.39 21.65 14.06
CA ASP A 46 2.82 20.43 14.73
C ASP A 46 1.62 19.48 14.84
N VAL A 47 1.75 18.30 14.25
CA VAL A 47 0.72 17.26 14.23
C VAL A 47 1.16 16.16 15.19
N LEU A 48 0.36 15.93 16.22
CA LEU A 48 0.64 14.97 17.29
C LEU A 48 0.20 13.56 16.93
N ALA A 49 0.68 12.58 17.69
CA ALA A 49 0.17 11.21 17.65
C ALA A 49 -1.36 11.14 17.73
N GLY A 50 -1.96 10.21 16.98
CA GLY A 50 -3.42 10.06 16.87
C GLY A 50 -4.06 10.94 15.79
N TYR A 51 -3.25 11.70 15.05
CA TYR A 51 -3.67 12.46 13.88
C TYR A 51 -2.96 11.98 12.62
N SER A 52 -3.62 12.19 11.48
CA SER A 52 -3.07 11.94 10.16
C SER A 52 -3.09 13.19 9.31
N VAL A 53 -2.18 13.22 8.35
CA VAL A 53 -1.94 14.31 7.42
C VAL A 53 -2.18 13.81 6.02
N LEU A 54 -3.15 14.38 5.31
CA LEU A 54 -3.50 13.98 3.96
C LEU A 54 -3.09 15.03 2.95
N LYS A 55 -2.55 14.55 1.82
CA LYS A 55 -2.27 15.35 0.63
C LYS A 55 -2.93 14.71 -0.59
N ASN A 56 -3.79 15.50 -1.24
CA ASN A 56 -4.40 15.14 -2.52
C ASN A 56 -3.55 15.70 -3.67
N GLU A 57 -3.07 14.87 -4.59
CA GLU A 57 -2.38 15.33 -5.80
C GLU A 57 -3.33 15.70 -6.97
N THR A 58 -4.64 15.52 -6.79
CA THR A 58 -5.63 15.58 -7.88
C THR A 58 -6.10 16.98 -8.28
N SER A 59 -5.60 18.08 -7.70
CA SER A 59 -6.01 19.42 -8.15
C SER A 59 -5.09 19.92 -9.26
N PRO A 60 -5.53 19.95 -10.53
CA PRO A 60 -4.81 20.64 -11.57
C PRO A 60 -5.04 22.13 -11.40
N GLU A 61 -3.96 22.92 -11.47
CA GLU A 61 -3.97 24.39 -11.50
C GLU A 61 -4.19 25.10 -10.15
N PHE A 62 -3.09 25.64 -9.61
CA PHE A 62 -3.01 26.80 -8.71
C PHE A 62 -3.77 26.79 -7.37
N ALA A 63 -4.51 25.73 -7.02
CA ALA A 63 -5.04 25.59 -5.67
C ALA A 63 -3.87 25.36 -4.70
N LEU A 64 -3.73 26.26 -3.72
CA LEU A 64 -2.92 26.09 -2.52
C LEU A 64 -3.06 24.63 -2.06
N GLN A 65 -1.96 23.86 -2.10
CA GLN A 65 -1.96 22.48 -1.64
C GLN A 65 -2.23 22.49 -0.14
N GLU A 66 -3.50 22.45 0.21
CA GLU A 66 -3.95 22.50 1.58
C GLU A 66 -3.76 21.12 2.19
N VAL A 67 -2.94 21.10 3.23
CA VAL A 67 -2.70 19.90 4.01
C VAL A 67 -3.92 19.71 4.90
N GLU A 68 -4.60 18.58 4.77
CA GLU A 68 -5.72 18.23 5.64
C GLU A 68 -5.18 17.45 6.85
N ILE A 69 -5.58 17.85 8.05
CA ILE A 69 -5.23 17.16 9.30
C ILE A 69 -6.51 16.57 9.88
N THR A 70 -6.55 15.24 10.03
CA THR A 70 -7.72 14.53 10.55
C THR A 70 -7.32 13.66 11.74
N LYS A 71 -8.25 13.49 12.68
CA LYS A 71 -8.07 12.53 13.76
C LYS A 71 -8.25 11.12 13.19
N ILE A 72 -7.33 10.22 13.54
CA ILE A 72 -7.38 8.82 13.10
C ILE A 72 -8.49 8.10 13.88
N ASP A 73 -9.19 7.18 13.22
CA ASP A 73 -10.12 6.29 13.90
C ASP A 73 -9.39 5.46 14.99
N SER A 74 -10.03 5.21 16.13
CA SER A 74 -9.35 4.52 17.24
C SER A 74 -8.92 3.10 16.89
N ASN A 75 -9.69 2.38 16.07
CA ASN A 75 -9.34 1.03 15.66
C ASN A 75 -8.18 1.05 14.66
N GLU A 76 -8.22 2.00 13.71
CA GLU A 76 -7.15 2.22 12.75
C GLU A 76 -5.84 2.62 13.44
N PHE A 77 -5.90 3.51 14.43
CA PHE A 77 -4.74 3.92 15.22
C PHE A 77 -4.12 2.74 15.98
N THR A 78 -4.95 1.96 16.68
CA THR A 78 -4.50 0.78 17.45
C THR A 78 -3.83 -0.25 16.54
N LYS A 79 -4.40 -0.48 15.35
CA LYS A 79 -3.84 -1.38 14.34
C LYS A 79 -2.42 -0.96 13.93
N TYR A 80 -2.24 0.31 13.54
CA TYR A 80 -0.93 0.78 13.09
C TYR A 80 0.08 0.86 14.23
N GLN A 81 -0.36 1.12 15.45
CA GLN A 81 0.50 1.05 16.64
C GLN A 81 1.04 -0.37 16.85
N ALA A 82 0.18 -1.40 16.79
CA ALA A 82 0.60 -2.80 16.92
C ALA A 82 1.61 -3.22 15.83
N LEU A 83 1.37 -2.80 14.58
CA LEU A 83 2.29 -3.05 13.46
C LEU A 83 3.67 -2.38 13.68
N SER A 84 3.69 -1.16 14.21
CA SER A 84 4.92 -0.43 14.52
C SER A 84 5.72 -1.11 15.63
N GLU A 85 5.06 -1.53 16.72
CA GLU A 85 5.70 -2.22 17.85
C GLU A 85 6.30 -3.57 17.42
N ASP A 86 5.56 -4.35 16.63
CA ASP A 86 6.05 -5.63 16.10
C ASP A 86 7.25 -5.46 15.16
N SER A 87 7.21 -4.42 14.31
CA SER A 87 8.31 -4.08 13.42
C SER A 87 9.56 -3.67 14.20
N GLN A 88 9.40 -2.86 15.26
CA GLN A 88 10.51 -2.50 16.14
C GLN A 88 11.11 -3.71 16.84
N ARG A 89 10.27 -4.62 17.36
CA ARG A 89 10.73 -5.87 18.00
C ARG A 89 11.47 -6.75 17.02
N THR A 90 10.95 -6.91 15.80
CA THR A 90 11.59 -7.70 14.73
C THR A 90 12.98 -7.16 14.40
N LEU A 91 13.11 -5.83 14.31
CA LEU A 91 14.38 -5.15 14.03
C LEU A 91 15.36 -5.20 15.21
N SER A 92 14.89 -5.08 16.45
CA SER A 92 15.75 -5.05 17.64
C SER A 92 16.24 -6.44 18.07
N GLU A 93 15.42 -7.48 17.85
CA GLU A 93 15.68 -8.85 18.35
C GLU A 93 16.20 -9.80 17.25
N ASN A 94 16.58 -9.28 16.07
CA ASN A 94 17.06 -10.08 14.92
C ASN A 94 16.08 -11.20 14.49
N PHE A 95 14.77 -10.99 14.63
CA PHE A 95 13.81 -11.93 14.08
C PHE A 95 13.77 -11.83 12.56
N THR A 96 13.63 -12.97 11.89
CA THR A 96 13.50 -13.02 10.43
C THR A 96 12.08 -12.74 9.93
N ASN A 97 11.07 -12.73 10.82
CA ASN A 97 9.66 -12.62 10.48
C ASN A 97 8.88 -11.79 11.51
N HIS A 98 7.86 -11.07 11.03
CA HIS A 98 6.82 -10.44 11.85
C HIS A 98 5.94 -11.47 12.57
N SER A 99 5.22 -11.04 13.62
CA SER A 99 4.23 -11.89 14.29
C SER A 99 3.11 -12.36 13.35
N GLU A 100 2.46 -13.48 13.70
CA GLU A 100 1.32 -14.03 12.94
C GLU A 100 0.16 -13.03 12.86
N GLU A 101 -0.08 -12.27 13.94
CA GLU A 101 -1.09 -11.21 14.00
C GLU A 101 -0.77 -10.07 13.01
N THR A 102 0.47 -9.60 12.99
CA THR A 102 0.95 -8.59 12.02
C THR A 102 0.81 -9.08 10.59
N ASN A 103 1.21 -10.33 10.32
CA ASN A 103 1.06 -10.94 9.00
C ASN A 103 -0.41 -11.06 8.58
N SER A 104 -1.33 -11.32 9.52
CA SER A 104 -2.77 -11.37 9.26
C SER A 104 -3.33 -9.99 8.89
N LEU A 105 -2.94 -8.95 9.64
CA LEU A 105 -3.34 -7.56 9.39
C LEU A 105 -2.85 -7.07 8.02
N LEU A 106 -1.58 -7.33 7.69
CA LEU A 106 -1.01 -6.99 6.37
C LEU A 106 -1.73 -7.71 5.22
N LYS A 107 -2.10 -8.98 5.42
CA LYS A 107 -2.86 -9.76 4.43
C LYS A 107 -4.31 -9.27 4.28
N SER A 108 -4.95 -8.80 5.36
CA SER A 108 -6.33 -8.30 5.31
C SER A 108 -6.47 -7.02 4.50
N ASP A 109 -5.46 -6.13 4.51
CA ASP A 109 -5.51 -4.90 3.70
C ASP A 109 -5.33 -5.18 2.20
N LEU A 110 -4.53 -6.20 1.88
CA LEU A 110 -4.37 -6.71 0.50
C LEU A 110 -5.61 -7.46 0.01
N SER A 111 -6.48 -7.92 0.91
CA SER A 111 -7.67 -8.72 0.54
C SER A 111 -8.84 -7.90 0.01
N ASN A 112 -8.81 -6.57 0.16
CA ASN A 112 -9.76 -5.65 -0.46
C ASN A 112 -9.33 -5.19 -1.87
N GLU A 113 -8.13 -5.52 -2.32
CA GLU A 113 -7.76 -5.36 -3.72
C GLU A 113 -8.38 -6.50 -4.53
N SER A 114 -9.19 -6.15 -5.54
CA SER A 114 -9.69 -7.11 -6.52
C SER A 114 -8.49 -7.86 -7.10
N ILE A 115 -8.36 -9.15 -6.77
CA ILE A 115 -7.21 -9.94 -7.21
C ILE A 115 -7.24 -9.96 -8.75
N PRO A 116 -6.18 -9.49 -9.43
CA PRO A 116 -6.18 -9.35 -10.87
C PRO A 116 -6.39 -10.70 -11.55
N ILE A 117 -7.35 -10.76 -12.46
CA ILE A 117 -7.62 -11.94 -13.27
C ILE A 117 -6.91 -11.79 -14.61
N TYR A 118 -6.09 -12.78 -14.93
CA TYR A 118 -5.35 -12.84 -16.19
C TYR A 118 -5.99 -13.83 -17.14
N ARG A 119 -5.94 -13.51 -18.43
CA ARG A 119 -6.21 -14.40 -19.55
C ARG A 119 -4.89 -14.83 -20.18
N ILE A 120 -4.63 -16.12 -20.18
CA ILE A 120 -3.40 -16.71 -20.75
C ILE A 120 -3.76 -17.50 -21.99
N THR A 121 -3.13 -17.17 -23.11
CA THR A 121 -3.23 -17.93 -24.35
C THR A 121 -1.96 -18.77 -24.51
N LEU A 122 -2.13 -20.08 -24.66
CA LEU A 122 -1.03 -21.04 -24.84
C LEU A 122 -0.78 -21.35 -26.32
N LYS A 123 0.40 -21.91 -26.65
CA LYS A 123 0.77 -22.31 -28.02
C LYS A 123 -0.17 -23.34 -28.63
N ASN A 124 -0.78 -24.19 -27.82
CA ASN A 124 -1.80 -25.16 -28.23
C ASN A 124 -3.19 -24.51 -28.46
N LYS A 125 -3.28 -23.17 -28.41
CA LYS A 125 -4.51 -22.37 -28.50
C LYS A 125 -5.47 -22.53 -27.31
N GLU A 126 -5.03 -23.18 -26.24
CA GLU A 126 -5.79 -23.22 -24.99
C GLU A 126 -5.79 -21.83 -24.34
N VAL A 127 -6.95 -21.38 -23.91
CA VAL A 127 -7.13 -20.11 -23.21
C VAL A 127 -7.54 -20.39 -21.78
N LEU A 128 -6.80 -19.83 -20.84
CA LEU A 128 -6.99 -20.04 -19.41
C LEU A 128 -7.23 -18.71 -18.69
N LEU A 129 -8.01 -18.76 -17.61
CA LEU A 129 -8.42 -17.59 -16.84
C LEU A 129 -8.17 -17.84 -15.36
N GLY A 130 -7.53 -16.88 -14.69
CA GLY A 130 -7.24 -17.02 -13.27
C GLY A 130 -6.26 -15.99 -12.73
N THR A 131 -5.93 -16.11 -11.45
CA THR A 131 -4.87 -15.32 -10.82
C THR A 131 -3.52 -15.95 -11.14
N LEU A 132 -2.50 -15.13 -11.33
CA LEU A 132 -1.19 -15.59 -11.79
C LEU A 132 -0.11 -15.36 -10.74
N GLU A 133 0.61 -16.43 -10.39
CA GLU A 133 1.89 -16.36 -9.69
C GLU A 133 3.01 -16.73 -10.69
N GLU A 134 4.21 -16.18 -10.52
CA GLU A 134 5.35 -16.41 -11.41
C GLU A 134 6.58 -16.88 -10.62
N ASN A 135 7.22 -17.95 -11.11
CA ASN A 135 8.56 -18.38 -10.70
C ASN A 135 9.50 -18.40 -11.92
N ASP A 136 10.78 -18.73 -11.75
CA ASP A 136 11.78 -18.66 -12.82
C ASP A 136 11.36 -19.30 -14.16
N ARG A 137 10.78 -20.51 -14.11
CA ARG A 137 10.46 -21.33 -15.30
C ARG A 137 8.97 -21.48 -15.59
N PHE A 138 8.11 -21.12 -14.64
CA PHE A 138 6.68 -21.43 -14.70
C PHE A 138 5.83 -20.26 -14.28
N TYR A 139 4.67 -20.18 -14.92
CA TYR A 139 3.49 -19.49 -14.43
C TYR A 139 2.62 -20.49 -13.66
N ILE A 140 2.16 -20.11 -12.49
CA ILE A 140 1.19 -20.86 -11.69
C ILE A 140 -0.13 -20.13 -11.78
N LEU A 141 -1.06 -20.66 -12.58
CA LEU A 141 -2.39 -20.11 -12.72
C LEU A 141 -3.34 -20.76 -11.71
N LYS A 142 -4.09 -19.95 -10.98
CA LYS A 142 -5.16 -20.41 -10.09
C LYS A 142 -6.52 -19.99 -10.63
N ASP A 143 -7.36 -20.97 -10.96
CA ASP A 143 -8.70 -20.71 -11.51
C ASP A 143 -9.69 -20.24 -10.43
N LYS A 144 -10.91 -19.86 -10.85
CA LYS A 144 -11.99 -19.43 -9.95
C LYS A 144 -12.43 -20.50 -8.93
N LYS A 145 -12.14 -21.77 -9.19
CA LYS A 145 -12.45 -22.90 -8.30
C LYS A 145 -11.29 -23.20 -7.34
N GLY A 146 -10.18 -22.46 -7.45
CA GLY A 146 -8.99 -22.63 -6.64
C GLY A 146 -8.02 -23.70 -7.16
N ASN A 147 -8.28 -24.29 -8.34
CA ASN A 147 -7.37 -25.27 -8.93
C ASN A 147 -6.12 -24.57 -9.45
N ARG A 148 -4.95 -25.14 -9.13
CA ARG A 148 -3.66 -24.65 -9.59
C ARG A 148 -3.19 -25.43 -10.81
N LYS A 149 -2.72 -24.72 -11.84
CA LYS A 149 -2.12 -25.29 -13.05
C LYS A 149 -0.76 -24.63 -13.28
N GLU A 150 0.28 -25.45 -13.37
CA GLU A 150 1.60 -25.00 -13.78
C GLU A 150 1.70 -24.94 -15.30
N ILE A 151 2.25 -23.84 -15.81
CA ILE A 151 2.37 -23.54 -17.24
C ILE A 151 3.82 -23.11 -17.46
N LYS A 152 4.54 -23.78 -18.36
CA LYS A 152 5.88 -23.34 -18.73
C LYS A 152 5.79 -22.00 -19.45
N LYS A 153 6.67 -21.05 -19.11
CA LYS A 153 6.69 -19.74 -19.80
C LYS A 153 6.88 -19.89 -21.31
N ASP A 154 7.68 -20.87 -21.73
CA ASP A 154 7.90 -21.20 -23.13
C ASP A 154 6.64 -21.66 -23.87
N ASP A 155 5.59 -22.10 -23.16
CA ASP A 155 4.33 -22.54 -23.76
C ASP A 155 3.28 -21.43 -23.86
N VAL A 156 3.58 -20.24 -23.31
CA VAL A 156 2.68 -19.08 -23.33
C VAL A 156 2.92 -18.25 -24.59
N VAL A 157 1.83 -17.87 -25.24
CA VAL A 157 1.81 -16.95 -26.39
C VAL A 157 1.49 -15.53 -25.92
N GLU A 158 0.53 -15.38 -25.01
CA GLU A 158 0.03 -14.08 -24.58
C GLU A 158 -0.54 -14.14 -23.16
N ILE A 159 -0.41 -13.04 -22.42
CA ILE A 159 -1.03 -12.81 -21.11
C ILE A 159 -1.69 -11.44 -21.13
N GLU A 160 -3.00 -11.41 -20.94
CA GLU A 160 -3.79 -10.17 -20.85
C GLU A 160 -4.35 -10.02 -19.43
N LEU A 161 -4.26 -8.82 -18.86
CA LEU A 161 -4.97 -8.48 -17.63
C LEU A 161 -6.42 -8.14 -17.98
N ILE A 162 -7.38 -8.84 -17.37
CA ILE A 162 -8.80 -8.50 -17.49
C ILE A 162 -9.09 -7.36 -16.52
N PRO A 163 -9.54 -6.19 -17.00
CA PRO A 163 -9.94 -5.10 -16.12
C PRO A 163 -11.11 -5.54 -15.25
N SER A 164 -11.02 -5.32 -13.94
CA SER A 164 -12.12 -5.53 -13.02
C SER A 164 -13.28 -4.60 -13.41
N GLU A 165 -14.49 -5.14 -13.59
CA GLU A 165 -15.68 -4.31 -13.74
C GLU A 165 -15.88 -3.50 -12.46
N HIS A 166 -15.93 -2.18 -12.59
CA HIS A 166 -16.31 -1.24 -11.53
C HIS A 166 -17.83 -1.18 -11.37
#